data_AF-A0A397AG14-F1
#
_entry.id   AF-A0A397AG14-F1
#
_cell.length_a   1.000
_cell.length_b   1.000
_cell.length_c   1.000
_cell.angle_alpha   90.00
_cell.angle_beta   90.00
_cell.angle_gamma   90.00
#
_symmetry.space_group_name_H-M   'P 1'
#
loop_
_entity.id
_entity.type
_entity.pdbx_description
1 polymer ?
#
loop_
_entity_poly.entity_id
_entity_poly.type
_entity_poly.pdbx_seq_one_letter_code
_entity_poly.pdbx_strand_id
1 'polypeptide(L)'
;MCVYQASSLRSAGTIVDVPTMDQLAKDTAMAFLHQFALLHSARLNTLLRTAVLTPNWLEAFGEPVPGPSRTNSTSGVRDLRRSKQPRTMGSGKQATNSGHMYMDVARLFAKKVHVYHGPDLAISVDSVLSCVFKIACKAYGEYARMATFGRFGVQQMQVDTEWLKVTAATYLTADSSVNEVESLLCDVVTNSMERAVEYTLLEESVLVAIVSTKKGTLKI
;
A
#
# COMPACT_ATOMS: atom_id res chain seq x y z
N MET A 1 -29.74 20.65 34.65
CA MET A 1 -29.72 22.06 35.09
C MET A 1 -28.28 22.55 35.00
N CYS A 2 -27.93 23.23 33.89
CA CYS A 2 -26.65 23.93 33.76
C CYS A 2 -26.81 25.34 34.31
N VAL A 3 -25.95 25.74 35.23
CA VAL A 3 -25.86 27.13 35.69
C VAL A 3 -24.63 27.74 35.01
N TYR A 4 -24.87 28.48 33.93
CA TYR A 4 -23.88 29.40 33.34
C TYR A 4 -23.79 30.62 34.26
N GLN A 5 -22.68 30.74 35.00
CA GLN A 5 -22.41 31.95 35.78
C GLN A 5 -21.78 33.00 34.86
N ALA A 6 -22.63 33.87 34.32
CA ALA A 6 -22.23 35.04 33.54
C ALA A 6 -21.47 36.03 34.45
N SER A 7 -20.14 35.99 34.38
CA SER A 7 -19.28 36.94 35.08
C SER A 7 -18.81 38.03 34.13
N SER A 8 -19.47 39.19 34.22
CA SER A 8 -18.97 40.53 33.92
C SER A 8 -18.34 40.78 32.53
N LEU A 9 -19.18 41.18 31.58
CA LEU A 9 -18.78 42.03 30.45
C LEU A 9 -18.36 43.42 30.98
N ARG A 10 -17.07 43.61 31.27
CA ARG A 10 -16.46 44.95 31.42
C ARG A 10 -15.42 45.14 30.32
N SER A 11 -15.77 46.00 29.37
CA SER A 11 -14.88 46.52 28.33
C SER A 11 -13.90 47.53 28.95
N ALA A 12 -12.60 47.24 28.94
CA ALA A 12 -11.50 48.20 29.10
C ALA A 12 -10.16 47.57 28.65
N GLY A 13 -9.75 47.87 27.41
CA GLY A 13 -8.39 47.64 26.90
C GLY A 13 -8.13 46.22 26.39
N THR A 14 -7.93 46.07 25.08
CA THR A 14 -7.61 44.80 24.39
C THR A 14 -6.22 44.29 24.80
N ILE A 15 -6.04 43.85 26.04
CA ILE A 15 -4.91 43.00 26.41
C ILE A 15 -5.27 41.61 25.90
N VAL A 16 -4.87 41.33 24.66
CA VAL A 16 -4.94 39.98 24.11
C VAL A 16 -4.03 39.13 24.99
N ASP A 17 -4.60 38.13 25.66
CA ASP A 17 -3.81 37.12 26.39
C ASP A 17 -3.11 36.23 25.37
N VAL A 18 -1.95 36.70 24.91
CA VAL A 18 -1.17 36.10 23.81
C VAL A 18 -0.87 34.61 24.07
N PRO A 19 -0.47 34.18 25.29
CA PRO A 19 -0.32 32.75 25.59
C PRO A 19 -1.59 31.92 25.37
N THR A 20 -2.75 32.41 25.82
CA THR A 20 -4.02 31.69 25.65
C THR A 20 -4.46 31.65 24.19
N MET A 21 -4.25 32.74 23.44
CA MET A 21 -4.50 32.77 21.99
C MET A 21 -3.57 31.83 21.22
N ASP A 22 -2.29 31.78 21.58
CA ASP A 22 -1.31 30.86 20.99
C ASP A 22 -1.67 29.40 21.27
N GLN A 23 -2.06 29.07 22.50
CA GLN A 23 -2.51 27.72 22.84
C GLN A 23 -3.78 27.33 22.07
N LEU A 24 -4.79 28.21 22.02
CA LEU A 24 -6.02 27.96 21.28
C LEU A 24 -5.76 27.80 19.77
N ALA A 25 -4.85 28.59 19.20
CA ALA A 25 -4.45 28.47 17.81
C ALA A 25 -3.77 27.12 17.54
N LYS A 26 -2.88 26.67 18.44
CA LYS A 26 -2.23 25.35 18.35
C LYS A 26 -3.26 24.21 18.44
N ASP A 27 -4.18 24.27 19.39
CA ASP A 27 -5.21 23.24 19.57
C ASP A 27 -6.14 23.18 18.35
N THR A 28 -6.53 24.34 17.80
CA THR A 28 -7.35 24.44 16.59
C THR A 28 -6.60 23.89 15.36
N ALA A 29 -5.32 24.22 15.21
CA ALA A 29 -4.49 23.71 14.11
C ALA A 29 -4.35 22.19 14.20
N MET A 30 -4.14 21.64 15.41
CA MET A 30 -4.07 20.20 15.64
C MET A 30 -5.40 19.50 15.32
N ALA A 31 -6.53 20.08 15.72
CA ALA A 31 -7.85 19.54 15.39
C ALA A 31 -8.10 19.53 13.87
N PHE A 32 -7.70 20.60 13.17
CA PHE A 32 -7.79 20.67 11.70
C PHE A 32 -6.91 19.61 11.03
N LEU A 33 -5.65 19.47 11.46
CA LEU A 33 -4.73 18.45 10.96
C LEU A 33 -5.28 17.03 11.17
N HIS A 34 -5.87 16.77 12.33
CA HIS A 34 -6.49 15.49 12.63
C HIS A 34 -7.65 15.18 11.68
N GLN A 35 -8.58 16.12 11.48
CA GLN A 35 -9.72 15.94 10.56
C GLN A 35 -9.24 15.76 9.11
N PHE A 36 -8.25 16.55 8.70
CA PHE A 36 -7.62 16.44 7.40
C PHE A 36 -7.00 15.05 7.22
N ALA A 37 -6.20 14.57 8.18
CA ALA A 37 -5.60 13.24 8.15
C ALA A 37 -6.66 12.13 8.06
N LEU A 38 -7.77 12.24 8.79
CA LEU A 38 -8.87 11.27 8.72
C LEU A 38 -9.50 11.21 7.32
N LEU A 39 -9.75 12.37 6.70
CA LEU A 39 -10.34 12.44 5.36
C LEU A 39 -9.44 11.78 4.30
N HIS A 40 -8.15 12.10 4.32
CA HIS A 40 -7.19 11.51 3.37
C HIS A 40 -6.97 10.02 3.64
N SER A 41 -6.94 9.61 4.91
CA SER A 41 -6.87 8.20 5.30
C SER A 41 -8.10 7.42 4.83
N ALA A 42 -9.29 8.00 4.90
CA ALA A 42 -10.52 7.37 4.41
C ALA A 42 -10.48 7.14 2.88
N ARG A 43 -10.03 8.14 2.12
CA ARG A 43 -9.81 8.01 0.66
C ARG A 43 -8.79 6.92 0.35
N LEU A 44 -7.65 6.91 1.04
CA LEU A 44 -6.61 5.90 0.87
C LEU A 44 -7.09 4.48 1.23
N ASN A 45 -7.81 4.33 2.34
CA ASN A 45 -8.39 3.06 2.75
C ASN A 45 -9.38 2.54 1.71
N THR A 46 -10.23 3.40 1.14
CA THR A 46 -11.11 3.00 0.04
C THR A 46 -10.30 2.51 -1.16
N LEU A 47 -9.25 3.21 -1.57
CA LEU A 47 -8.38 2.79 -2.66
C LEU A 47 -7.73 1.42 -2.39
N LEU A 48 -7.16 1.23 -1.19
CA LEU A 48 -6.52 -0.02 -0.81
C LEU A 48 -7.52 -1.17 -0.69
N ARG A 49 -8.71 -0.93 -0.13
CA ARG A 49 -9.77 -1.93 -0.09
C ARG A 49 -10.22 -2.30 -1.49
N THR A 50 -10.40 -1.34 -2.39
CA THR A 50 -10.76 -1.65 -3.78
C THR A 50 -9.67 -2.47 -4.45
N ALA A 51 -8.40 -2.18 -4.21
CA ALA A 51 -7.27 -2.93 -4.76
C ALA A 51 -7.21 -4.37 -4.19
N VAL A 52 -7.34 -4.52 -2.87
CA VAL A 52 -7.34 -5.82 -2.17
C VAL A 52 -8.55 -6.69 -2.53
N LEU A 53 -9.72 -6.08 -2.65
CA LEU A 53 -10.99 -6.76 -2.92
C LEU A 53 -11.26 -6.93 -4.42
N THR A 54 -10.37 -6.45 -5.30
CA THR A 54 -10.47 -6.77 -6.73
C THR A 54 -10.54 -8.30 -6.85
N PRO A 55 -11.55 -8.87 -7.54
CA PRO A 55 -11.84 -10.30 -7.50
C PRO A 55 -10.59 -11.15 -7.69
N ASN A 56 -10.48 -12.22 -6.90
CA ASN A 56 -9.37 -13.15 -7.00
C ASN A 56 -9.31 -13.73 -8.42
N TRP A 57 -8.23 -13.44 -9.14
CA TRP A 57 -8.10 -13.81 -10.56
C TRP A 57 -8.00 -15.32 -10.80
N LEU A 58 -7.76 -16.10 -9.73
CA LEU A 58 -7.89 -17.56 -9.75
C LEU A 58 -9.33 -18.02 -10.04
N GLU A 59 -10.33 -17.24 -9.65
CA GLU A 59 -11.75 -17.55 -9.85
C GLU A 59 -12.39 -16.72 -10.97
N ALA A 60 -11.87 -15.53 -11.25
CA ALA A 60 -12.42 -14.63 -12.27
C ALA A 60 -12.36 -15.20 -13.71
N PHE A 61 -11.50 -16.19 -13.96
CA PHE A 61 -11.38 -16.92 -15.23
C PHE A 61 -11.53 -18.44 -15.09
N GLY A 62 -12.13 -18.91 -14.00
CA GLY A 62 -12.24 -20.34 -13.70
C GLY A 62 -13.24 -21.07 -14.59
N GLU A 63 -12.76 -21.65 -15.69
CA GLU A 63 -13.07 -23.06 -15.94
C GLU A 63 -12.70 -23.84 -14.64
N PRO A 64 -13.59 -24.70 -14.12
CA PRO A 64 -13.36 -25.35 -12.83
C PRO A 64 -12.12 -26.25 -12.92
N VAL A 65 -11.06 -25.89 -12.18
CA VAL A 65 -9.88 -26.74 -12.03
C VAL A 65 -10.34 -28.06 -11.39
N PRO A 66 -10.18 -29.22 -12.04
CA PRO A 66 -10.58 -30.49 -11.45
C PRO A 66 -9.72 -30.74 -10.21
N GLY A 67 -10.31 -30.58 -9.03
CA GLY A 67 -9.70 -31.05 -7.80
C GLY A 67 -9.48 -32.57 -7.89
N PRO A 68 -8.47 -33.14 -7.21
CA PRO A 68 -8.30 -34.57 -7.15
C PRO A 68 -9.57 -35.18 -6.54
N SER A 69 -10.32 -35.93 -7.34
CA SER A 69 -11.46 -36.72 -6.89
C SER A 69 -11.01 -37.61 -5.75
N ARG A 70 -11.51 -37.33 -4.55
CA ARG A 70 -11.40 -38.26 -3.42
C ARG A 70 -12.35 -39.42 -3.68
N THR A 71 -11.90 -40.39 -4.47
CA THR A 71 -12.55 -41.70 -4.53
C THR A 71 -12.17 -42.44 -3.26
N ASN A 72 -13.17 -42.63 -2.41
CA ASN A 72 -13.06 -43.45 -1.22
C ASN A 72 -13.10 -44.91 -1.68
N SER A 73 -11.95 -45.56 -1.77
CA SER A 73 -11.85 -47.01 -1.98
C SER A 73 -10.79 -47.57 -1.02
N THR A 74 -11.31 -48.43 -0.15
CA THR A 74 -10.66 -49.28 0.84
C THR A 74 -9.57 -50.20 0.27
N SER A 75 -8.60 -50.51 1.14
CA SER A 75 -7.70 -51.68 1.14
C SER A 75 -6.53 -51.72 0.14
N GLY A 76 -5.31 -51.81 0.69
CA GLY A 76 -4.11 -52.13 -0.09
C GLY A 76 -2.81 -51.81 0.66
N VAL A 77 -2.24 -52.82 1.31
CA VAL A 77 -0.94 -52.79 2.00
C VAL A 77 0.22 -52.83 0.97
N ARG A 78 1.39 -52.24 1.34
CA ARG A 78 2.74 -52.27 0.71
C ARG A 78 3.08 -51.05 -0.16
N ASP A 79 4.28 -50.47 -0.18
CA ASP A 79 5.61 -50.89 0.29
C ASP A 79 6.54 -49.67 0.48
N LEU A 80 7.50 -49.79 1.39
CA LEU A 80 8.60 -48.86 1.63
C LEU A 80 9.70 -49.10 0.59
N ARG A 81 9.81 -48.29 -0.48
CA ARG A 81 11.03 -48.25 -1.32
C ARG A 81 11.44 -46.84 -1.75
N ARG A 82 12.48 -46.38 -1.07
CA ARG A 82 13.52 -45.45 -1.51
C ARG A 82 13.81 -45.59 -3.01
N SER A 83 13.58 -44.51 -3.77
CA SER A 83 14.25 -44.28 -5.05
C SER A 83 14.73 -42.83 -5.10
N LYS A 84 16.05 -42.66 -5.20
CA LYS A 84 16.68 -41.38 -5.54
C LYS A 84 16.28 -41.07 -6.99
N GLN A 85 15.59 -39.96 -7.22
CA GLN A 85 15.58 -39.34 -8.55
C GLN A 85 16.20 -37.94 -8.49
N PRO A 86 16.98 -37.56 -9.51
CA PRO A 86 17.68 -36.29 -9.54
C PRO A 86 16.68 -35.17 -9.80
N ARG A 87 16.80 -34.05 -9.08
CA ARG A 87 16.10 -32.83 -9.44
C ARG A 87 16.71 -32.31 -10.75
N THR A 88 16.01 -32.55 -11.85
CA THR A 88 16.18 -31.81 -13.10
C THR A 88 15.91 -30.34 -12.79
N MET A 89 16.96 -29.53 -12.76
CA MET A 89 16.88 -28.08 -12.79
C MET A 89 16.27 -27.70 -14.15
N GLY A 90 14.94 -27.60 -14.16
CA GLY A 90 14.20 -26.99 -15.26
C GLY A 90 14.59 -25.52 -15.31
N SER A 91 15.48 -25.19 -16.24
CA SER A 91 15.77 -23.84 -16.70
C SER A 91 14.51 -23.26 -17.33
N GLY A 92 13.57 -22.81 -16.50
CA GLY A 92 12.53 -21.88 -16.92
C GLY A 92 13.25 -20.61 -17.37
N LYS A 93 13.16 -20.31 -18.68
CA LYS A 93 13.63 -19.05 -19.24
C LYS A 93 12.78 -17.93 -18.64
N GLN A 94 13.19 -17.46 -17.46
CA GLN A 94 12.70 -16.23 -16.89
C GLN A 94 13.33 -15.13 -17.75
N ALA A 95 12.53 -14.55 -18.64
CA ALA A 95 12.95 -13.38 -19.40
C ALA A 95 13.41 -12.34 -18.39
N THR A 96 14.73 -12.09 -18.36
CA THR A 96 15.36 -11.11 -17.49
C THR A 96 14.93 -9.73 -17.97
N ASN A 97 13.79 -9.28 -17.46
CA ASN A 97 13.26 -7.96 -17.70
C ASN A 97 14.25 -6.98 -17.05
N SER A 98 14.99 -6.21 -17.84
CA SER A 98 16.03 -5.28 -17.37
C SER A 98 15.51 -4.30 -16.31
N GLY A 99 14.22 -3.95 -16.35
CA GLY A 99 13.54 -3.16 -15.31
C GLY A 99 13.53 -3.84 -13.93
N HIS A 100 13.44 -5.17 -13.86
CA HIS A 100 13.50 -5.90 -12.57
C HIS A 100 14.90 -5.84 -11.95
N MET A 101 15.94 -6.01 -12.77
CA MET A 101 17.31 -5.86 -12.29
C MET A 101 17.56 -4.44 -11.76
N TYR A 102 16.96 -3.42 -12.39
CA TYR A 102 17.05 -2.05 -11.89
C TYR A 102 16.36 -1.87 -10.52
N MET A 103 15.19 -2.46 -10.33
CA MET A 103 14.47 -2.44 -9.04
C MET A 103 15.27 -3.16 -7.93
N ASP A 104 15.87 -4.31 -8.22
CA ASP A 104 16.68 -5.06 -7.26
C ASP A 104 17.97 -4.32 -6.86
N VAL A 105 18.63 -3.65 -7.82
CA VAL A 105 19.81 -2.82 -7.54
C VAL A 105 19.43 -1.57 -6.74
N ALA A 106 18.32 -0.90 -7.08
CA ALA A 106 17.83 0.24 -6.31
C ALA A 106 17.48 -0.17 -4.86
N ARG A 107 16.94 -1.37 -4.65
CA ARG A 107 16.65 -1.92 -3.32
C ARG A 107 17.91 -2.11 -2.47
N LEU A 108 19.03 -2.56 -3.06
CA LEU A 108 20.31 -2.74 -2.34
C LEU A 108 20.83 -1.43 -1.72
N PHE A 109 20.49 -0.29 -2.30
CA PHE A 109 20.87 1.04 -1.80
C PHE A 109 19.69 1.80 -1.14
N ALA A 110 18.50 1.19 -1.07
CA ALA A 110 17.32 1.83 -0.51
C ALA A 110 17.50 2.00 1.01
N LYS A 111 17.44 3.25 1.45
CA LYS A 111 17.46 3.58 2.88
C LYS A 111 16.24 2.96 3.55
N LYS A 112 16.44 2.35 4.73
CA LYS A 112 15.34 1.81 5.54
C LYS A 112 14.29 2.90 5.76
N VAL A 113 13.07 2.67 5.26
CA VAL A 113 11.97 3.61 5.42
C VAL A 113 11.46 3.57 6.87
N HIS A 114 11.72 4.65 7.59
CA HIS A 114 11.21 4.87 8.94
C HIS A 114 9.79 5.44 8.87
N VAL A 115 8.86 4.78 9.56
CA VAL A 115 7.46 5.23 9.65
C VAL A 115 7.28 6.11 10.87
N TYR A 116 7.79 5.65 12.01
CA TYR A 116 7.77 6.38 13.26
C TYR A 116 9.02 7.23 13.35
N HIS A 117 8.81 8.53 13.31
CA HIS A 117 9.81 9.49 13.75
C HIS A 117 9.58 9.69 15.25
N GLY A 118 10.66 9.80 16.03
CA GLY A 118 10.59 10.03 17.47
C GLY A 118 10.02 11.43 17.80
N PRO A 119 10.34 11.99 18.98
CA PRO A 119 9.83 13.29 19.40
C PRO A 119 10.16 14.46 18.45
N ASP A 120 11.08 14.27 17.49
CA ASP A 120 11.55 15.29 16.56
C ASP A 120 10.67 15.43 15.28
N LEU A 121 9.53 14.74 15.20
CA LEU A 121 8.62 14.89 14.06
C LEU A 121 8.00 16.29 14.07
N ALA A 122 8.41 17.13 13.12
CA ALA A 122 7.72 18.38 12.85
C ALA A 122 6.30 18.08 12.39
N ILE A 123 5.30 18.34 13.23
CA ILE A 123 3.89 18.05 12.95
C ILE A 123 3.39 19.05 11.89
N SER A 124 3.49 18.63 10.63
CA SER A 124 2.96 19.32 9.46
C SER A 124 1.99 18.42 8.69
N VAL A 125 1.17 19.02 7.83
CA VAL A 125 0.28 18.29 6.91
C VAL A 125 1.06 17.22 6.14
N ASP A 126 2.17 17.60 5.52
CA ASP A 126 3.01 16.71 4.71
C ASP A 126 3.56 15.54 5.53
N SER A 127 4.08 15.82 6.74
CA SER A 127 4.63 14.79 7.62
C SER A 127 3.60 13.75 8.05
N VAL A 128 2.37 14.19 8.33
CA VAL A 128 1.26 13.33 8.76
C VAL A 128 0.77 12.49 7.59
N LEU A 129 0.55 13.11 6.42
CA LEU A 129 0.17 12.36 5.21
C LEU A 129 1.24 11.35 4.81
N SER A 130 2.51 11.74 4.86
CA SER A 130 3.66 10.86 4.57
C SER A 130 3.65 9.64 5.49
N CYS A 131 3.41 9.83 6.80
CA CYS A 131 3.26 8.72 7.74
C CYS A 131 2.05 7.83 7.42
N VAL A 132 0.89 8.41 7.11
CA VAL A 132 -0.33 7.68 6.74
C VAL A 132 -0.09 6.79 5.52
N PHE A 133 0.48 7.34 4.45
CA PHE A 133 0.82 6.57 3.25
C PHE A 133 1.81 5.45 3.56
N LYS A 134 2.89 5.71 4.31
CA LYS A 134 3.90 4.70 4.66
C LYS A 134 3.33 3.56 5.50
N ILE A 135 2.49 3.86 6.50
CA ILE A 135 1.80 2.83 7.31
C ILE A 135 0.95 1.95 6.40
N ALA A 136 0.15 2.58 5.54
CA ALA A 136 -0.77 1.87 4.65
C ALA A 136 -0.02 1.01 3.62
N CYS A 137 1.08 1.52 3.04
CA CYS A 137 1.92 0.75 2.11
C CYS A 137 2.62 -0.43 2.78
N LYS A 138 3.11 -0.26 4.03
CA LYS A 138 3.67 -1.38 4.79
C LYS A 138 2.63 -2.45 5.11
N ALA A 139 1.43 -2.05 5.52
CA ALA A 139 0.32 -2.98 5.73
C ALA A 139 -0.06 -3.70 4.43
N TYR A 140 -0.06 -2.99 3.29
CA TYR A 140 -0.35 -3.57 1.99
C TYR A 140 0.72 -4.58 1.53
N GLY A 141 1.99 -4.27 1.77
CA GLY A 141 3.08 -5.19 1.54
C GLY A 141 2.97 -6.47 2.37
N GLU A 142 2.51 -6.37 3.62
CA GLU A 142 2.28 -7.53 4.47
C GLU A 142 1.06 -8.35 4.02
N TYR A 143 0.00 -7.69 3.58
CA TYR A 143 -1.12 -8.37 2.91
C TYR A 143 -0.61 -9.19 1.71
N ALA A 144 0.24 -8.60 0.85
CA ALA A 144 0.81 -9.31 -0.30
C ALA A 144 1.61 -10.55 0.13
N ARG A 145 2.36 -10.49 1.23
CA ARG A 145 3.10 -11.66 1.76
C ARG A 145 2.20 -12.81 2.23
N MET A 146 1.01 -12.50 2.74
CA MET A 146 0.06 -13.51 3.21
C MET A 146 -0.82 -14.06 2.08
N ALA A 147 -0.95 -13.33 0.97
CA ALA A 147 -1.75 -13.73 -0.18
C ALA A 147 -1.04 -14.80 -1.05
N THR A 148 -1.78 -15.35 -2.00
CA THR A 148 -1.29 -16.19 -3.10
C THR A 148 -1.83 -15.62 -4.41
N PHE A 149 -0.96 -15.39 -5.39
CA PHE A 149 -1.35 -14.72 -6.63
C PHE A 149 -1.26 -15.68 -7.84
N GLY A 150 -2.15 -15.49 -8.81
CA GLY A 150 -2.00 -16.03 -10.17
C GLY A 150 -1.43 -14.98 -11.13
N ARG A 151 -1.32 -15.33 -12.42
CA ARG A 151 -0.69 -14.47 -13.44
C ARG A 151 -1.22 -13.04 -13.48
N PHE A 152 -2.55 -12.89 -13.53
CA PHE A 152 -3.21 -11.59 -13.58
C PHE A 152 -3.22 -10.87 -12.22
N GLY A 153 -3.02 -11.60 -11.12
CA GLY A 153 -2.92 -11.00 -9.78
C GLY A 153 -1.70 -10.10 -9.64
N VAL A 154 -0.54 -10.53 -10.15
CA VAL A 154 0.66 -9.69 -10.13
C VAL A 154 0.51 -8.48 -11.06
N GLN A 155 -0.16 -8.62 -12.20
CA GLN A 155 -0.42 -7.51 -13.11
C GLN A 155 -1.36 -6.46 -12.50
N GLN A 156 -2.42 -6.91 -11.82
CA GLN A 156 -3.29 -6.01 -11.07
C GLN A 156 -2.51 -5.30 -9.97
N MET A 157 -1.60 -6.01 -9.31
CA MET A 157 -0.74 -5.41 -8.30
C MET A 157 0.17 -4.30 -8.85
N GLN A 158 0.69 -4.46 -10.07
CA GLN A 158 1.41 -3.39 -10.77
C GLN A 158 0.50 -2.17 -11.03
N VAL A 159 -0.72 -2.39 -11.52
CA VAL A 159 -1.66 -1.30 -11.81
C VAL A 159 -2.05 -0.54 -10.54
N ASP A 160 -2.35 -1.25 -9.46
CA ASP A 160 -2.78 -0.63 -8.20
C ASP A 160 -1.66 0.14 -7.52
N THR A 161 -0.44 -0.40 -7.54
CA THR A 161 0.72 0.27 -6.96
C THR A 161 1.10 1.51 -7.77
N GLU A 162 1.10 1.47 -9.10
CA GLU A 162 1.33 2.67 -9.92
C GLU A 162 0.23 3.73 -9.75
N TRP A 163 -1.03 3.30 -9.64
CA TRP A 163 -2.12 4.21 -9.33
C TRP A 163 -1.93 4.90 -7.98
N LEU A 164 -1.47 4.16 -6.96
CA LEU A 164 -1.15 4.71 -5.65
C LEU A 164 0.05 5.65 -5.67
N LYS A 165 1.08 5.39 -6.49
CA LYS A 165 2.22 6.32 -6.66
C LYS A 165 1.75 7.67 -7.19
N VAL A 166 0.98 7.66 -8.28
CA VAL A 166 0.38 8.88 -8.86
C VAL A 166 -0.51 9.59 -7.84
N THR A 167 -1.29 8.83 -7.06
CA THR A 167 -2.14 9.40 -6.01
C THR A 167 -1.32 10.03 -4.89
N ALA A 168 -0.27 9.36 -4.40
CA ALA A 168 0.60 9.88 -3.34
C ALA A 168 1.28 11.19 -3.78
N ALA A 169 1.73 11.27 -5.04
CA ALA A 169 2.32 12.48 -5.61
C ALA A 169 1.36 13.69 -5.70
N THR A 170 0.03 13.49 -5.59
CA THR A 170 -0.92 14.62 -5.48
C THR A 170 -1.05 15.19 -4.07
N TYR A 171 -0.61 14.44 -3.06
CA TYR A 171 -0.81 14.78 -1.64
C TYR A 171 0.50 15.12 -0.92
N LEU A 172 1.59 14.46 -1.31
CA LEU A 172 2.92 14.64 -0.73
C LEU A 172 3.68 15.70 -1.53
N THR A 173 4.28 16.63 -0.81
CA THR A 173 5.01 17.78 -1.37
C THR A 173 6.51 17.60 -1.33
N ALA A 174 7.03 16.83 -0.36
CA ALA A 174 8.45 16.51 -0.28
C ALA A 174 8.80 15.33 -1.20
N ASP A 175 9.73 15.54 -2.14
CA ASP A 175 10.23 14.49 -3.05
C ASP A 175 10.75 13.27 -2.29
N SER A 176 11.41 13.48 -1.14
CA SER A 176 11.86 12.39 -0.28
C SER A 176 10.71 11.52 0.23
N SER A 177 9.59 12.12 0.64
CA SER A 177 8.38 11.40 1.06
C SER A 177 7.77 10.61 -0.09
N VAL A 178 7.71 11.19 -1.29
CA VAL A 178 7.20 10.52 -2.50
C VAL A 178 8.07 9.31 -2.83
N ASN A 179 9.39 9.48 -2.92
CA ASN A 179 10.34 8.42 -3.24
C ASN A 179 10.29 7.26 -2.22
N GLU A 180 10.12 7.56 -0.93
CA GLU A 180 9.96 6.52 0.10
C GLU A 180 8.66 5.72 -0.08
N VAL A 181 7.56 6.38 -0.44
CA VAL A 181 6.28 5.71 -0.74
C VAL A 181 6.39 4.88 -2.02
N GLU A 182 7.02 5.40 -3.07
CA GLU A 182 7.27 4.65 -4.31
C GLU A 182 8.11 3.40 -4.06
N SER A 183 9.17 3.51 -3.26
CA SER A 183 9.98 2.36 -2.85
C SER A 183 9.17 1.30 -2.11
N LEU A 184 8.30 1.72 -1.17
CA LEU A 184 7.43 0.78 -0.46
C LEU A 184 6.44 0.09 -1.40
N LEU A 185 5.89 0.82 -2.38
CA LEU A 185 4.95 0.28 -3.37
C LEU A 185 5.64 -0.68 -4.34
N CYS A 186 6.90 -0.42 -4.71
CA CYS A 186 7.74 -1.36 -5.44
C CYS A 186 7.91 -2.68 -4.67
N ASP A 187 8.12 -2.62 -3.35
CA ASP A 187 8.21 -3.82 -2.52
C ASP A 187 6.89 -4.59 -2.46
N VAL A 188 5.72 -3.94 -2.56
CA VAL A 188 4.42 -4.64 -2.67
C VAL A 188 4.37 -5.50 -3.93
N VAL A 189 4.82 -4.99 -5.08
CA VAL A 189 4.86 -5.76 -6.33
C VAL A 189 5.81 -6.94 -6.19
N THR A 190 7.01 -6.74 -5.64
CA THR A 190 7.97 -7.82 -5.43
C THR A 190 7.44 -8.88 -4.46
N ASN A 191 6.87 -8.49 -3.32
CA ASN A 191 6.23 -9.45 -2.42
C ASN A 191 5.13 -10.25 -3.13
N SER A 192 4.38 -9.62 -4.03
CA SER A 192 3.33 -10.30 -4.81
C SER A 192 3.90 -11.32 -5.78
N MET A 193 5.04 -11.01 -6.43
CA MET A 193 5.76 -11.93 -7.32
C MET A 193 6.31 -13.14 -6.57
N GLU A 194 6.90 -12.93 -5.38
CA GLU A 194 7.40 -14.00 -4.52
C GLU A 194 6.29 -14.95 -4.02
N ARG A 195 5.05 -14.45 -4.00
CA ARG A 195 3.86 -15.18 -3.56
C ARG A 195 3.00 -15.70 -4.71
N ALA A 196 3.43 -15.50 -5.95
CA ALA A 196 2.69 -15.94 -7.13
C ALA A 196 2.98 -17.40 -7.49
N VAL A 197 1.93 -18.14 -7.86
CA VAL A 197 2.05 -19.50 -8.44
C VAL A 197 2.68 -19.41 -9.83
N GLU A 198 2.26 -18.42 -10.59
CA GLU A 198 2.81 -18.02 -11.89
C GLU A 198 2.59 -16.52 -12.08
N TYR A 199 3.51 -15.85 -12.78
CA TYR A 199 3.36 -14.43 -13.07
C TYR A 199 3.97 -14.02 -14.41
N THR A 200 3.44 -12.92 -14.95
CA THR A 200 4.03 -12.20 -16.07
C THR A 200 3.81 -10.73 -15.82
N LEU A 201 4.86 -9.92 -15.86
CA LEU A 201 4.74 -8.49 -15.65
C LEU A 201 4.09 -7.82 -16.88
N LEU A 202 3.28 -6.80 -16.63
CA LEU A 202 2.86 -5.86 -17.67
C LEU A 202 4.08 -5.07 -18.16
N GLU A 203 4.09 -4.78 -19.45
CA GLU A 203 5.01 -3.80 -20.02
C GLU A 203 4.70 -2.41 -19.46
N GLU A 204 5.75 -1.61 -19.29
CA GLU A 204 5.63 -0.27 -18.70
C GLU A 204 4.75 0.67 -19.55
N SER A 205 4.82 0.55 -20.88
CA SER A 205 3.97 1.30 -21.80
C SER A 205 2.47 1.03 -21.57
N VAL A 206 2.11 -0.24 -21.35
CA VAL A 206 0.73 -0.67 -21.07
C VAL A 206 0.27 -0.14 -19.72
N LEU A 207 1.14 -0.25 -18.71
CA LEU A 207 0.88 0.21 -17.35
C LEU A 207 0.62 1.73 -17.31
N VAL A 208 1.48 2.51 -17.97
CA VAL A 208 1.32 3.98 -18.11
C VAL A 208 0.03 4.32 -18.84
N ALA A 209 -0.32 3.60 -19.91
CA ALA A 209 -1.56 3.83 -20.64
C ALA A 209 -2.80 3.63 -19.74
N ILE A 210 -2.87 2.51 -19.01
CA ILE A 210 -3.98 2.19 -18.10
C ILE A 210 -4.13 3.27 -17.02
N VAL A 211 -3.02 3.62 -16.35
CA VAL A 211 -3.01 4.62 -15.28
C VAL A 211 -3.41 6.00 -15.79
N SER A 212 -2.94 6.38 -16.99
CA SER A 212 -3.29 7.66 -17.61
C SER A 212 -4.77 7.76 -17.96
N THR A 213 -5.37 6.69 -18.50
CA THR A 213 -6.81 6.63 -18.76
C THR A 213 -7.62 6.75 -17.45
N LYS A 214 -7.20 6.05 -16.39
CA LYS A 214 -7.84 6.14 -15.08
C LYS A 214 -7.73 7.54 -14.49
N LYS A 215 -6.57 8.19 -14.62
CA LYS A 215 -6.32 9.58 -14.17
C LYS A 215 -7.26 10.58 -14.85
N GLY A 216 -7.46 10.44 -16.17
CA GLY A 216 -8.37 11.31 -16.93
C GLY A 216 -9.83 11.22 -16.49
N THR A 217 -10.22 10.16 -15.78
CA THR A 217 -11.58 9.97 -15.25
C THR A 217 -11.76 10.54 -13.84
N LEU A 218 -10.68 10.84 -13.12
CA LEU A 218 -10.76 11.44 -11.80
C LEU A 218 -11.02 12.94 -11.88
N LYS A 219 -12.20 13.35 -11.45
CA LYS A 219 -12.44 14.72 -10.94
C LYS A 219 -11.95 14.74 -9.50
N ILE A 220 -10.75 15.28 -9.26
CA ILE A 220 -10.27 15.59 -7.91
C ILE A 220 -11.03 16.81 -7.39
#